data_AF-A0A414RCL0-F1
#
_entry.id   AF-A0A414RCL0-F1
#
_cell.length_a   1.000
_cell.length_b   1.000
_cell.length_c   1.000
_cell.angle_alpha   90.00
_cell.angle_beta   90.00
_cell.angle_gamma   90.00
#
_symmetry.space_group_name_H-M   'P 1'
#
loop_
_entity.id
_entity.type
_entity.pdbx_description
1 polymer ?
#
loop_
_entity_poly.entity_id
_entity_poly.type
_entity_poly.pdbx_seq_one_letter_code
_entity_poly.pdbx_strand_id
1 'polypeptide(L)'
;MKKIIKQFKKKNYKYVYEYLAMNKYEYTIDNFEKDFAMISSLNKFIYLIYLISNENTFRNVILICDFLEYTDTFFFDIYSVIGFFIRQYLNSNPKDLKMKEWVISRYSENPDSPFTQDEIMSWRHDTQ
;
A
#
# COMPACT_ATOMS: atom_id res chain seq x y z
N MET A 1 -22.30 -3.36 4.85
CA MET A 1 -21.24 -3.08 5.84
C MET A 1 -21.21 -4.00 7.08
N LYS A 2 -22.28 -4.20 7.87
CA LYS A 2 -22.19 -5.03 9.10
C LYS A 2 -21.68 -6.48 8.87
N LYS A 3 -22.14 -7.15 7.79
CA LYS A 3 -21.73 -8.52 7.45
C LYS A 3 -20.25 -8.61 7.06
N ILE A 4 -19.76 -7.66 6.24
CA ILE A 4 -18.37 -7.62 5.79
C ILE A 4 -17.41 -7.35 6.95
N ILE A 5 -17.74 -6.39 7.84
CA ILE A 5 -16.96 -6.10 9.05
C ILE A 5 -16.82 -7.35 9.94
N LYS A 6 -17.90 -8.14 10.10
CA LYS A 6 -17.86 -9.40 10.85
C LYS A 6 -16.89 -10.42 10.24
N GLN A 7 -16.85 -10.52 8.92
CA GLN A 7 -15.94 -11.44 8.21
C GLN A 7 -14.49 -10.95 8.28
N PHE A 8 -14.28 -9.65 8.19
CA PHE A 8 -12.98 -9.02 8.37
C PHE A 8 -12.43 -9.26 9.77
N LYS A 9 -13.23 -9.07 10.83
CA LYS A 9 -12.83 -9.42 12.22
C LYS A 9 -12.48 -10.89 12.40
N LYS A 10 -13.07 -11.78 11.59
CA LYS A 10 -12.77 -13.23 11.56
C LYS A 10 -11.57 -13.60 10.67
N LYS A 11 -10.86 -12.61 10.11
CA LYS A 11 -9.73 -12.82 9.17
C LYS A 11 -10.10 -13.62 7.93
N ASN A 12 -11.38 -13.59 7.52
CA ASN A 12 -11.84 -14.24 6.30
C ASN A 12 -11.55 -13.33 5.08
N TYR A 13 -10.26 -13.12 4.79
CA TYR A 13 -9.81 -12.14 3.81
C TYR A 13 -10.28 -12.44 2.40
N LYS A 14 -10.36 -13.73 2.02
CA LYS A 14 -10.93 -14.15 0.73
C LYS A 14 -12.36 -13.63 0.55
N TYR A 15 -13.22 -13.87 1.54
CA TYR A 15 -14.60 -13.36 1.48
C TYR A 15 -14.64 -11.83 1.43
N VAL A 16 -13.77 -11.16 2.20
CA VAL A 16 -13.72 -9.70 2.22
C VAL A 16 -13.33 -9.15 0.85
N TYR A 17 -12.27 -9.70 0.27
CA TYR A 17 -11.78 -9.36 -1.05
C TYR A 17 -12.81 -9.60 -2.15
N GLU A 18 -13.40 -10.80 -2.22
CA GLU A 18 -14.41 -11.14 -3.22
C GLU A 18 -15.64 -10.23 -3.10
N TYR A 19 -16.10 -9.95 -1.88
CA TYR A 19 -17.22 -9.05 -1.67
C TYR A 19 -16.90 -7.62 -2.13
N LEU A 20 -15.73 -7.08 -1.79
CA LEU A 20 -15.35 -5.72 -2.20
C LEU A 20 -15.14 -5.63 -3.72
N ALA A 21 -14.54 -6.63 -4.34
CA ALA A 21 -14.40 -6.73 -5.79
C ALA A 21 -15.76 -6.77 -6.50
N MET A 22 -16.69 -7.62 -6.03
CA MET A 22 -18.06 -7.71 -6.58
C MET A 22 -18.82 -6.39 -6.49
N ASN A 23 -18.55 -5.59 -5.45
CA ASN A 23 -19.19 -4.29 -5.26
C ASN A 23 -18.39 -3.13 -5.86
N LYS A 24 -17.33 -3.41 -6.65
CA LYS A 24 -16.45 -2.41 -7.27
C LYS A 24 -15.95 -1.37 -6.26
N TYR A 25 -15.53 -1.86 -5.08
CA TYR A 25 -15.05 -1.00 -4.01
C TYR A 25 -13.87 -0.14 -4.47
N GLU A 26 -13.92 1.15 -4.17
CA GLU A 26 -12.85 2.08 -4.49
C GLU A 26 -11.84 2.14 -3.32
N TYR A 27 -10.69 1.52 -3.54
CA TYR A 27 -9.58 1.48 -2.60
C TYR A 27 -8.86 2.84 -2.55
N THR A 28 -9.28 3.70 -1.62
CA THR A 28 -8.55 4.88 -1.17
C THR A 28 -8.32 4.79 0.33
N ILE A 29 -7.30 5.48 0.84
CA ILE A 29 -7.03 5.49 2.29
C ILE A 29 -8.24 6.02 3.07
N ASP A 30 -8.89 7.07 2.58
CA ASP A 30 -10.07 7.67 3.21
C ASP A 30 -11.26 6.70 3.26
N ASN A 31 -11.58 6.05 2.14
CA ASN A 31 -12.67 5.07 2.10
C ASN A 31 -12.36 3.90 3.03
N PHE A 32 -11.13 3.39 2.97
CA PHE A 32 -10.72 2.20 3.71
C PHE A 32 -10.72 2.46 5.23
N GLU A 33 -10.18 3.60 5.67
CA GLU A 33 -10.18 3.99 7.08
C GLU A 33 -11.59 4.28 7.60
N LYS A 34 -12.42 4.97 6.81
CA LYS A 34 -13.82 5.27 7.16
C LYS A 34 -14.66 4.00 7.30
N ASP A 35 -14.64 3.13 6.29
CA ASP A 35 -15.52 1.97 6.21
C ASP A 35 -15.10 0.84 7.16
N PHE A 36 -13.81 0.78 7.49
CA PHE A 36 -13.22 -0.23 8.35
C PHE A 36 -12.64 0.36 9.65
N ALA A 37 -13.11 1.52 10.10
CA ALA A 37 -12.68 2.18 11.34
C ALA A 37 -12.71 1.26 12.58
N MET A 38 -13.61 0.27 12.62
CA MET A 38 -13.73 -0.70 13.73
C MET A 38 -12.82 -1.94 13.59
N ILE A 39 -12.00 -2.01 12.55
CA ILE A 39 -11.04 -3.08 12.32
C ILE A 39 -9.68 -2.61 12.83
N SER A 40 -9.05 -3.42 13.67
CA SER A 40 -7.70 -3.11 14.16
C SER A 40 -6.74 -2.96 12.99
N SER A 41 -5.85 -2.00 13.09
CA SER A 41 -4.94 -1.64 12.02
C SER A 41 -3.96 -2.77 11.64
N LEU A 42 -3.56 -3.65 12.57
CA LEU A 42 -2.86 -4.90 12.22
C LEU A 42 -3.67 -5.80 11.26
N ASN A 43 -4.98 -5.91 11.49
CA ASN A 43 -5.86 -6.73 10.66
C ASN A 43 -6.08 -6.08 9.29
N LYS A 44 -6.17 -4.74 9.25
CA LYS A 44 -6.17 -3.96 8.00
C LYS A 44 -4.88 -4.18 7.20
N PHE A 45 -3.72 -4.06 7.84
CA PHE A 45 -2.42 -4.31 7.23
C PHE A 45 -2.33 -5.71 6.60
N ILE A 46 -2.71 -6.77 7.34
CA ILE A 46 -2.70 -8.14 6.81
C ILE A 46 -3.64 -8.27 5.61
N TYR A 47 -4.80 -7.61 5.64
CA TYR A 47 -5.70 -7.59 4.49
C TYR A 47 -5.12 -6.86 3.28
N LEU A 48 -4.40 -5.75 3.48
CA LEU A 48 -3.74 -5.04 2.37
C LEU A 48 -2.63 -5.89 1.73
N ILE A 49 -1.90 -6.68 2.53
CA ILE A 49 -0.98 -7.70 1.99
C ILE A 49 -1.74 -8.72 1.14
N TYR A 50 -2.87 -9.23 1.64
CA TYR A 50 -3.72 -10.15 0.88
C TYR A 50 -4.21 -9.53 -0.43
N LEU A 51 -4.65 -8.27 -0.40
CA LEU A 51 -5.08 -7.53 -1.58
C LEU A 51 -3.97 -7.45 -2.64
N ILE A 52 -2.76 -7.03 -2.26
CA ILE A 52 -1.60 -6.94 -3.17
C ILE A 52 -1.22 -8.31 -3.74
N SER A 53 -1.32 -9.38 -2.94
CA SER A 53 -1.02 -10.73 -3.41
C SER A 53 -1.98 -11.24 -4.50
N ASN A 54 -3.22 -10.73 -4.53
CA ASN A 54 -4.19 -11.06 -5.58
C ASN A 54 -4.11 -10.07 -6.76
N GLU A 55 -3.90 -8.79 -6.47
CA GLU A 55 -3.86 -7.70 -7.45
C GLU A 55 -2.73 -6.72 -7.14
N ASN A 56 -1.53 -7.02 -7.65
CA ASN A 56 -0.34 -6.20 -7.47
C ASN A 56 -0.34 -4.99 -8.42
N THR A 57 -1.19 -4.01 -8.15
CA THR A 57 -1.33 -2.78 -8.94
C THR A 57 -0.68 -1.58 -8.24
N PHE A 58 -0.27 -0.58 -9.01
CA PHE A 58 0.22 0.71 -8.47
C PHE A 58 -0.69 1.24 -7.35
N ARG A 59 -2.01 1.29 -7.57
CA ARG A 59 -2.98 1.81 -6.59
C ARG A 59 -2.98 1.03 -5.27
N ASN A 60 -2.93 -0.30 -5.34
CA ASN A 60 -2.95 -1.15 -4.14
C ASN A 60 -1.64 -1.04 -3.35
N VAL A 61 -0.50 -0.89 -4.05
CA VAL A 61 0.80 -0.67 -3.40
C VAL A 61 0.87 0.72 -2.77
N ILE A 62 0.34 1.75 -3.42
CA ILE A 62 0.23 3.07 -2.81
C ILE A 62 -0.67 3.05 -1.57
N LEU A 63 -1.81 2.36 -1.62
CA LEU A 63 -2.70 2.23 -0.47
C LEU A 63 -2.00 1.63 0.76
N ILE A 64 -1.18 0.59 0.60
CA ILE A 64 -0.44 0.04 1.75
C ILE A 64 0.66 1.00 2.25
N CYS A 65 1.30 1.74 1.34
CA CYS A 65 2.32 2.73 1.72
C CYS A 65 1.69 3.89 2.50
N ASP A 66 0.59 4.46 2.00
CA ASP A 66 -0.18 5.50 2.68
C ASP A 66 -0.73 4.99 4.02
N PHE A 67 -1.23 3.75 4.05
CA PHE A 67 -1.69 3.14 5.30
C PHE A 67 -0.56 3.04 6.32
N LEU A 68 0.62 2.58 5.93
CA LEU A 68 1.78 2.49 6.81
C LEU A 68 2.20 3.88 7.31
N GLU A 69 2.23 4.88 6.42
CA GLU A 69 2.76 6.19 6.78
C GLU A 69 1.81 7.04 7.63
N TYR A 70 0.49 6.92 7.41
CA TYR A 70 -0.50 7.81 8.02
C TYR A 70 -1.39 7.18 9.09
N THR A 71 -1.36 5.86 9.29
CA THR A 71 -2.15 5.19 10.36
C THR A 71 -1.28 4.82 11.56
N ASP A 72 -1.82 4.07 12.54
CA ASP A 72 -1.09 3.87 13.80
C ASP A 72 0.31 3.28 13.58
N THR A 73 1.26 3.64 14.44
CA THR A 73 2.64 3.16 14.35
C THR A 73 2.72 1.71 14.82
N PHE A 74 2.75 0.74 13.89
CA PHE A 74 2.98 -0.69 14.21
C PHE A 74 4.45 -1.10 14.15
N PHE A 75 5.24 -0.42 13.32
CA PHE A 75 6.62 -0.76 13.03
C PHE A 75 7.57 0.31 13.58
N PHE A 76 8.70 -0.12 14.12
CA PHE A 76 9.75 0.78 14.59
C PHE A 76 10.42 1.53 13.42
N ASP A 77 10.64 0.83 12.30
CA ASP A 77 11.18 1.40 11.07
C ASP A 77 10.18 1.20 9.93
N ILE A 78 9.24 2.14 9.82
CA ILE A 78 8.13 2.07 8.87
C ILE A 78 8.59 2.30 7.43
N TYR A 79 9.59 3.16 7.23
CA TYR A 79 10.10 3.50 5.92
C TYR A 79 10.80 2.31 5.27
N SER A 80 11.54 1.49 6.03
CA SER A 80 12.07 0.22 5.51
C SER A 80 10.98 -0.72 5.01
N VAL A 81 9.83 -0.79 5.69
CA VAL A 81 8.68 -1.61 5.25
C VAL A 81 8.04 -1.03 3.98
N ILE A 82 7.89 0.29 3.90
CA ILE A 82 7.39 0.98 2.70
C ILE A 82 8.33 0.72 1.51
N GLY A 83 9.64 0.86 1.71
CA GLY A 83 10.67 0.58 0.70
C GLY A 83 10.61 -0.85 0.19
N PHE A 84 10.34 -1.83 1.06
CA PHE A 84 10.14 -3.22 0.65
C PHE A 84 9.00 -3.36 -0.36
N PHE A 85 7.81 -2.84 -0.08
CA PHE A 85 6.66 -2.96 -0.99
C PHE A 85 6.91 -2.29 -2.34
N ILE A 86 7.53 -1.11 -2.33
CA ILE A 86 7.84 -0.36 -3.55
C ILE A 86 8.88 -1.09 -4.40
N ARG A 87 9.97 -1.60 -3.80
CA ARG A 87 10.98 -2.39 -4.54
C ARG A 87 10.38 -3.66 -5.12
N GLN A 88 9.54 -4.38 -4.36
CA GLN A 88 8.85 -5.57 -4.87
C GLN A 88 7.96 -5.24 -6.08
N TYR A 89 7.24 -4.12 -6.03
CA TYR A 89 6.43 -3.66 -7.15
C TYR A 89 7.27 -3.30 -8.37
N LEU A 90 8.33 -2.50 -8.20
CA LEU A 90 9.21 -2.07 -9.29
C LEU A 90 10.03 -3.22 -9.88
N ASN A 91 10.39 -4.24 -9.09
CA ASN A 91 11.01 -5.46 -9.60
C ASN A 91 10.07 -6.21 -10.56
N SER A 92 8.77 -6.21 -10.27
CA SER A 92 7.75 -6.84 -11.12
C SER A 92 7.34 -5.94 -12.29
N ASN A 93 7.43 -4.61 -12.11
CA ASN A 93 6.96 -3.59 -13.05
C ASN A 93 8.06 -2.52 -13.30
N PRO A 94 9.22 -2.88 -13.86
CA PRO A 94 10.39 -1.98 -13.91
C PRO A 94 10.19 -0.75 -14.80
N LYS A 95 9.18 -0.77 -15.68
CA LYS A 95 8.84 0.34 -16.59
C LYS A 95 7.67 1.20 -16.08
N ASP A 96 7.16 0.95 -14.87
CA ASP A 96 6.08 1.77 -14.33
C ASP A 96 6.62 3.14 -13.89
N LEU A 97 6.43 4.13 -14.76
CA LEU A 97 6.84 5.51 -14.52
C LEU A 97 6.05 6.15 -13.39
N LYS A 98 4.77 5.78 -13.19
CA LYS A 98 3.94 6.38 -12.14
C LYS A 98 4.47 6.06 -10.76
N MET A 99 4.94 4.83 -10.55
CA MET A 99 5.57 4.46 -9.28
C MET A 99 6.88 5.23 -9.08
N LYS A 100 7.72 5.34 -10.11
CA LYS A 100 8.98 6.09 -10.04
C LYS A 100 8.76 7.57 -9.73
N GLU A 101 7.84 8.21 -10.43
CA GLU A 101 7.43 9.60 -10.20
C GLU A 101 6.91 9.80 -8.77
N TRP A 102 6.05 8.90 -8.30
CA TRP A 102 5.54 8.96 -6.92
C TRP A 102 6.67 8.86 -5.90
N VAL A 103 7.60 7.90 -6.07
CA VAL A 103 8.77 7.76 -5.19
C VAL A 103 9.63 9.02 -5.20
N ILE A 104 9.94 9.57 -6.37
CA ILE A 104 10.75 10.79 -6.49
C ILE A 104 10.06 11.95 -5.78
N SER A 105 8.75 12.13 -6.00
CA SER A 105 7.98 13.22 -5.39
C SER A 105 7.95 13.17 -3.86
N ARG A 106 8.06 11.96 -3.28
CA ARG A 106 7.88 11.74 -1.85
C ARG A 106 9.18 11.57 -1.07
N TYR A 107 10.22 11.02 -1.71
CA TYR A 107 11.44 10.58 -1.03
C TYR A 107 12.72 11.26 -1.50
N SER A 108 12.70 12.08 -2.56
CA SER A 108 13.93 12.72 -3.07
C SER A 108 14.63 13.63 -2.04
N GLU A 109 13.86 14.30 -1.20
CA GLU A 109 14.37 15.21 -0.15
C GLU A 109 14.04 14.72 1.26
N ASN A 110 13.53 13.49 1.40
CA ASN A 110 13.14 12.93 2.69
C ASN A 110 14.37 12.30 3.39
N PRO A 111 14.77 12.76 4.59
CA PRO A 111 15.89 12.17 5.33
C PRO A 111 15.64 10.71 5.73
N ASP A 112 14.38 10.32 5.87
CA ASP A 112 13.96 8.95 6.20
C ASP A 112 13.67 8.11 4.94
N SER A 113 14.13 8.57 3.77
CA SER A 113 13.97 7.83 2.50
C SER A 113 14.51 6.40 2.63
N PRO A 114 13.70 5.37 2.28
CA PRO A 114 14.17 4.00 2.24
C PRO A 114 14.94 3.65 0.95
N PHE A 115 15.24 4.67 0.13
CA PHE A 115 15.93 4.56 -1.14
C PHE A 115 17.25 5.31 -1.11
N THR A 116 18.26 4.73 -1.77
CA THR A 116 19.54 5.41 -1.95
C THR A 116 19.39 6.55 -2.96
N GLN A 117 20.32 7.51 -2.92
CA GLN A 117 20.36 8.58 -3.91
C GLN A 117 20.58 8.04 -5.33
N ASP A 118 21.35 6.95 -5.48
CA ASP A 118 21.56 6.30 -6.77
C ASP A 118 20.26 5.72 -7.35
N GLU A 119 19.42 5.10 -6.51
CA GLU A 119 18.11 4.60 -6.94
C GLU A 119 17.20 5.74 -7.42
N ILE A 120 17.11 6.81 -6.63
CA ILE A 120 16.28 7.98 -6.96
C ILE A 120 16.77 8.66 -8.24
N MET A 121 18.08 8.80 -8.43
CA MET A 121 18.67 9.38 -9.63
C MET A 121 18.45 8.49 -10.86
N SER A 122 18.58 7.17 -10.72
CA SER A 122 18.26 6.22 -11.79
C SER A 122 16.80 6.37 -12.23
N TRP A 123 15.87 6.44 -11.28
CA TRP A 123 14.45 6.59 -11.61
C TRP A 123 14.13 7.96 -12.19
N ARG A 124 14.82 9.01 -11.76
CA ARG A 124 14.65 10.36 -12.33
C ARG A 124 15.05 10.39 -13.81
N HIS A 125 16.13 9.72 -14.18
CA HIS A 125 16.53 9.57 -15.58
C HIS A 125 15.49 8.83 -16.43
N ASP A 126 14.80 7.83 -15.86
CA ASP A 126 13.75 7.09 -16.58
C ASP A 126 12.48 7.93 -16.84
N THR A 127 12.27 9.01 -16.07
CA THR A 127 11.07 9.86 -16.11
C THR A 127 11.24 11.17 -16.87
N GLN A 128 12.45 11.46 -17.38
CA GLN A 128 12.77 12.63 -18.20
C GLN A 128 12.66 12.31 -19.69
#